data_AF-A0A6A4WXW0-F1
#
_entry.id   AF-A0A6A4WXW0-F1
#
_cell.length_a   1.000
_cell.length_b   1.000
_cell.length_c   1.000
_cell.angle_alpha   90.00
_cell.angle_beta   90.00
_cell.angle_gamma   90.00
#
_symmetry.space_group_name_H-M   'P 1'
#
loop_
_entity.id
_entity.type
_entity.pdbx_description
1 polymer ?
#
loop_
_entity_poly.entity_id
_entity_poly.type
_entity_poly.pdbx_seq_one_letter_code
_entity_poly.pdbx_strand_id
1 'polypeptide(L)' 'MGLVQGPIFNMERPYGMEELLMKYGVDLAIWAHEHSYERLWPVYNETVYNGTAADPYRNPGAPVHIVTGSAEV' A
#
# COMPACT_ATOMS: atom_id res chain seq x y z
N MET A 1 -27.17 -10.60 -30.72
CA MET A 1 -25.75 -10.22 -30.89
C MET A 1 -25.28 -9.63 -29.56
N GLY A 2 -25.00 -10.48 -28.58
CA GLY A 2 -24.62 -10.09 -27.22
C GLY A 2 -23.11 -10.13 -27.07
N LEU A 3 -22.51 -9.05 -26.58
CA LEU A 3 -21.09 -8.99 -26.25
C LEU A 3 -20.89 -9.67 -24.89
N VAL A 4 -20.17 -10.78 -24.89
CA VAL A 4 -19.72 -11.48 -23.69
C VAL A 4 -18.48 -10.76 -23.18
N GLN A 5 -18.60 -10.05 -22.07
CA GLN A 5 -17.49 -9.44 -21.35
C GLN A 5 -17.05 -10.43 -20.26
N GLY A 6 -15.94 -11.14 -20.50
CA GLY A 6 -15.30 -11.95 -19.45
C GLY A 6 -14.74 -11.05 -18.35
N PRO A 7 -14.71 -11.47 -17.08
CA PRO A 7 -14.11 -10.68 -16.02
C PRO A 7 -12.59 -10.85 -16.04
N ILE A 8 -11.87 -9.80 -15.62
CA ILE A 8 -10.39 -9.61 -15.57
C ILE A 8 -9.87 -8.89 -16.82
N PHE A 9 -9.52 -7.61 -16.86
CA PHE A 9 -8.98 -6.71 -15.85
C PHE A 9 -9.57 -5.32 -16.08
N ASN A 10 -10.18 -4.73 -15.05
CA ASN A 10 -10.59 -3.33 -15.10
C ASN A 10 -9.35 -2.45 -14.92
N MET A 11 -8.88 -1.81 -15.98
CA MET A 11 -7.76 -0.85 -15.98
C MET A 11 -8.21 0.50 -15.42
N GLU A 12 -8.77 0.51 -14.21
CA GLU A 12 -9.21 1.74 -13.50
C GLU A 12 -8.47 1.95 -12.17
N ARG A 13 -7.41 1.17 -11.89
CA ARG A 13 -6.66 1.23 -10.63
C ARG A 13 -5.21 1.64 -10.94
N PRO A 14 -4.79 2.89 -10.67
CA PRO A 14 -3.43 3.35 -10.97
C PRO A 14 -2.33 2.70 -10.09
N TYR A 15 -2.71 1.87 -9.10
CA TYR A 15 -1.79 1.32 -8.10
C TYR A 15 -1.67 -0.21 -8.22
N GLY A 16 -0.85 -0.67 -9.19
CA GLY A 16 -0.71 -2.10 -9.49
C GLY A 16 -0.17 -2.97 -8.35
N MET A 17 0.59 -2.41 -7.40
CA MET A 17 1.13 -3.16 -6.25
C MET A 17 0.24 -3.07 -5.01
N GLU A 18 -0.54 -1.99 -4.85
CA GLU A 18 -1.31 -1.72 -3.64
C GLU A 18 -2.38 -2.80 -3.38
N GLU A 19 -3.09 -3.24 -4.44
CA GLU A 19 -4.08 -4.32 -4.34
C GLU A 19 -3.46 -5.66 -3.91
N LEU A 20 -2.24 -5.94 -4.36
CA LEU A 20 -1.53 -7.18 -4.01
C LEU A 20 -1.08 -7.15 -2.55
N LEU A 21 -0.52 -6.03 -2.09
CA LEU A 21 -0.09 -5.85 -0.70
C LEU A 21 -1.27 -6.01 0.26
N MET A 22 -2.42 -5.42 -0.08
CA MET A 22 -3.64 -5.55 0.70
C MET A 22 -4.20 -6.98 0.68
N LYS A 23 -4.25 -7.62 -0.50
CA LYS A 23 -4.80 -8.99 -0.66
C LYS A 23 -4.04 -10.03 0.16
N TYR A 24 -2.74 -9.88 0.30
CA TYR A 24 -1.90 -10.82 1.06
C TYR A 24 -1.70 -10.40 2.52
N GLY A 25 -2.33 -9.31 2.98
CA GLY A 25 -2.24 -8.86 4.37
C GLY A 25 -0.83 -8.40 4.75
N VAL A 26 -0.15 -7.69 3.84
CA VAL A 26 1.19 -7.15 4.13
C VAL A 26 1.08 -5.98 5.10
N ASP A 27 1.70 -6.11 6.27
CA ASP A 27 1.70 -5.04 7.29
C ASP A 27 2.69 -3.91 6.96
N LEU A 28 3.82 -4.23 6.34
CA LEU A 28 4.93 -3.29 6.09
C LEU A 28 5.51 -3.47 4.68
N ALA A 29 5.57 -2.37 3.93
CA ALA A 29 6.25 -2.26 2.65
C ALA A 29 7.44 -1.29 2.77
N ILE A 30 8.65 -1.80 2.51
CA ILE A 30 9.89 -1.02 2.56
C ILE A 30 10.35 -0.68 1.14
N TRP A 31 10.60 0.59 0.91
CA TRP A 31 11.07 1.14 -0.36
C TRP A 31 12.44 1.78 -0.17
N ALA A 32 13.25 1.71 -1.22
CA ALA A 32 14.49 2.46 -1.38
C ALA A 32 14.39 3.21 -2.73
N HIS A 33 15.44 3.93 -3.12
CA HIS A 33 15.59 4.79 -4.32
C HIS A 33 15.70 6.27 -3.95
N GLU A 34 14.88 6.73 -3.02
CA GLU A 34 14.94 8.10 -2.53
C GLU A 34 15.83 8.14 -1.27
N HIS A 35 16.76 9.10 -1.23
CA HIS A 35 17.83 9.18 -0.23
C HIS A 35 17.36 9.86 1.07
N SER A 36 16.11 9.67 1.45
CA SER A 36 15.56 10.13 2.72
C SER A 36 14.94 8.98 3.51
N TYR A 37 14.43 9.35 4.69
CA TYR A 37 13.61 8.49 5.51
C TYR A 37 12.19 9.05 5.56
N GLU A 38 11.23 8.29 5.04
CA GLU A 38 9.81 8.62 5.11
C GLU A 38 9.04 7.47 5.75
N ARG A 39 8.10 7.80 6.64
CA ARG A 39 7.16 6.84 7.25
C ARG A 39 5.75 7.37 7.09
N LEU A 40 4.97 6.69 6.27
CA LEU A 40 3.59 7.06 5.99
C LEU A 40 2.64 6.40 6.99
N TRP A 41 1.42 6.95 7.08
CA TRP A 41 0.31 6.29 7.75
C TRP A 41 -0.07 4.99 6.99
N PRO A 42 -0.74 4.03 7.63
CA PRO A 42 -1.32 2.91 6.91
C PRO A 42 -2.39 3.45 5.95
N VAL A 43 -2.17 3.28 4.64
CA VAL A 43 -3.03 3.85 3.60
C VAL A 43 -3.38 2.77 2.60
N TYR A 44 -4.64 2.76 2.19
CA TYR A 44 -5.11 2.00 1.05
C TYR A 44 -6.16 2.81 0.30
N ASN A 45 -6.02 2.95 -1.01
CA ASN A 45 -6.94 3.67 -1.88
C ASN A 45 -7.22 5.09 -1.36
N GLU A 46 -6.14 5.83 -1.07
CA GLU A 46 -6.15 7.22 -0.57
C GLU A 46 -6.89 7.42 0.77
N THR A 47 -7.22 6.32 1.45
CA THR A 47 -7.90 6.32 2.75
C THR A 47 -6.93 5.88 3.83
N VAL A 48 -6.87 6.61 4.94
CA VAL A 48 -6.03 6.26 6.09
C VAL A 48 -6.74 5.21 6.94
N TYR A 49 -6.05 4.09 7.20
CA TYR A 49 -6.52 3.01 8.08
C TYR A 49 -5.82 3.16 9.42
N ASN A 50 -6.59 3.44 10.47
CA ASN A 50 -6.06 3.49 11.82
C ASN A 50 -6.26 2.13 12.48
N GLY A 51 -5.20 1.54 13.04
CA GLY A 51 -5.33 0.39 13.94
C GLY A 51 -6.09 0.79 15.22
N THR A 52 -5.49 1.65 16.04
CA THR A 52 -6.14 2.32 17.19
C THR A 52 -5.80 3.81 17.21
N ALA A 53 -6.69 4.65 17.75
CA ALA A 53 -6.48 6.11 17.78
C ALA A 53 -5.20 6.56 18.52
N ALA A 54 -4.70 5.72 19.44
CA ALA A 54 -3.45 5.95 20.16
C ALA A 54 -2.24 5.23 19.55
N ASP A 55 -2.45 4.19 18.72
CA ASP A 55 -1.39 3.38 18.13
C ASP A 55 -1.79 2.95 16.71
N PRO A 56 -1.45 3.76 15.69
CA PRO A 56 -1.84 3.52 14.31
C PRO A 56 -1.00 2.45 13.60
N TYR A 57 0.15 2.09 14.17
CA TYR A 57 1.08 1.10 13.59
C TYR A 57 0.91 -0.31 14.18
N ARG A 58 0.04 -0.46 15.18
CA ARG A 58 -0.26 -1.74 15.81
C ARG A 58 -1.43 -2.41 15.10
N ASN A 59 -1.14 -3.53 14.44
CA ASN A 59 -2.08 -4.28 13.60
C ASN A 59 -2.78 -3.35 12.58
N PRO A 60 -2.00 -2.67 11.73
CA PRO A 60 -2.54 -1.70 10.79
C PRO A 60 -3.40 -2.44 9.77
N GLY A 61 -4.66 -2.02 9.61
CA GLY A 61 -5.60 -2.64 8.66
C GLY A 61 -5.25 -2.41 7.18
N ALA A 62 -4.11 -1.78 6.89
CA ALA A 62 -3.57 -1.54 5.56
C ALA A 62 -2.03 -1.51 5.64
N PRO A 63 -1.32 -1.69 4.50
CA PRO A 63 0.14 -1.64 4.48
C PRO A 63 0.70 -0.28 4.94
N VAL A 64 1.72 -0.32 5.79
CA VAL A 64 2.52 0.86 6.13
C VAL A 64 3.66 0.99 5.14
N HIS A 65 3.82 2.16 4.53
CA HIS A 65 4.90 2.43 3.58
C HIS A 65 6.05 3.14 4.30
N ILE A 66 7.24 2.55 4.27
CA ILE A 66 8.49 3.15 4.76
C ILE A 66 9.45 3.31 3.59
N VAL A 67 9.95 4.51 3.36
CA VAL A 67 11.05 4.78 2.43
C VAL A 67 12.32 4.95 3.25
N THR A 68 13.35 4.18 2.93
CA THR A 68 14.67 4.30 3.58
C THR A 68 15.77 3.99 2.57
N GLY A 69 16.23 5.03 1.88
CA GLY A 69 17.35 4.96 0.93
C GLY A 69 18.60 5.74 1.37
N SER A 70 18.61 6.38 2.54
CA SER A 70 19.75 7.17 3.06
C SER A 70 20.94 6.34 3.56
N ALA A 71 21.02 5.05 3.21
CA ALA A 71 22.18 4.22 3.56
C ALA A 71 23.36 4.59 2.64
N GLU A 72 24.00 5.73 2.93
CA GLU A 72 25.31 6.08 2.36
C GLU A 72 26.41 5.40 3.19
N VAL A 73 27.33 4.72 2.49
CA VAL A 73 28.48 4.00 3.07
C VAL A 73 29.78 4.69 2.67
#